data_AF-A0A6C0HWV4-F1
#
_entry.id   AF-A0A6C0HWV4-F1
#
_cell.length_a   1.000
_cell.length_b   1.000
_cell.length_c   1.000
_cell.angle_alpha   90.00
_cell.angle_beta   90.00
_cell.angle_gamma   90.00
#
_symmetry.space_group_name_H-M   'P 1'
#
loop_
_entity.id
_entity.type
_entity.pdbx_description
1 polymer ?
#
loop_
_entity_poly.entity_id
_entity_poly.type
_entity_poly.pdbx_seq_one_letter_code
_entity_poly.pdbx_strand_id
1 'polypeptide(L)'
;MFSFSTIKKSGLIHENGDFIVHPTFDKIILLKKVNKFFFGIKETPITNPQYLLMSNIIIKYKDENYLILSKLHKFIEAIGSMENQSHKFLTINYYNFIGQEINGIQKDVIDFNNQFINYLNNKKPLYYNTIIKMFGDTFFNGYLVGIENNTNMISIKYDNIIITYGYTPIDMKLYINININHYDYNHNNINNTLYEQIKEAYLMMDIDRFVVYNLTKITNNEGFASLLVSSHNNKEDHCIPIYIINTFINFKNNNSSTKYLDRFQKIYKETTIWINSEDDILLNFEGFNKYFLNLELNDLSSINDKEMINDFYYNITNELISSYKTLYYEK
;
A
#
# COMPACT_ATOMS: atom_id res chain seq x y z
N MET A 1 -10.04 -2.42 24.73
CA MET A 1 -9.94 -1.11 24.05
C MET A 1 -8.76 -1.17 23.08
N PHE A 2 -8.98 -1.03 21.76
CA PHE A 2 -7.89 -1.10 20.78
C PHE A 2 -7.00 0.14 20.91
N SER A 3 -5.74 -0.02 21.28
CA SER A 3 -4.78 1.09 21.37
C SER A 3 -4.37 1.55 19.97
N PHE A 4 -3.95 2.80 19.81
CA PHE A 4 -3.40 3.28 18.53
C PHE A 4 -2.20 2.45 18.07
N SER A 5 -1.36 1.98 19.00
CA SER A 5 -0.28 1.03 18.72
C SER A 5 -0.78 -0.32 18.20
N THR A 6 -1.93 -0.81 18.66
CA THR A 6 -2.55 -2.05 18.15
C THR A 6 -3.05 -1.85 16.72
N ILE A 7 -3.66 -0.70 16.43
CA ILE A 7 -4.15 -0.35 15.08
C ILE A 7 -2.99 -0.18 14.10
N LYS A 8 -1.88 0.41 14.57
CA LYS A 8 -0.64 0.54 13.78
C LYS A 8 -0.01 -0.83 13.51
N LYS A 9 0.12 -1.67 14.54
CA LYS A 9 0.58 -3.06 14.39
C LYS A 9 -0.34 -3.89 13.52
N SER A 10 -1.61 -3.48 13.37
CA SER A 10 -2.57 -4.19 12.52
C SER A 10 -2.46 -3.85 11.04
N GLY A 11 -1.55 -2.96 10.63
CA GLY A 11 -1.42 -2.54 9.23
C GLY A 11 -2.62 -1.75 8.68
N LEU A 12 -3.63 -1.44 9.51
CA LEU A 12 -4.79 -0.62 9.09
C LEU A 12 -4.37 0.83 8.83
N ILE A 13 -3.28 1.28 9.46
CA ILE A 13 -2.66 2.59 9.28
C ILE A 13 -1.15 2.44 9.11
N HIS A 14 -0.59 3.05 8.07
CA HIS A 14 0.87 3.18 7.92
C HIS A 14 1.41 4.45 8.58
N GLU A 15 2.73 4.47 8.84
CA GLU A 15 3.45 5.60 9.47
C GLU A 15 3.37 6.91 8.68
N ASN A 16 3.09 6.84 7.37
CA ASN A 16 3.20 7.97 6.44
C ASN A 16 1.84 8.59 6.02
N GLY A 17 0.79 8.52 6.86
CA GLY A 17 -0.37 9.42 6.69
C GLY A 17 -1.65 8.82 6.10
N ASP A 18 -2.04 7.61 6.53
CA ASP A 18 -3.37 7.07 6.18
C ASP A 18 -4.55 7.73 6.93
N PHE A 19 -4.27 8.71 7.79
CA PHE A 19 -5.27 9.38 8.63
C PHE A 19 -5.10 10.91 8.59
N ILE A 20 -6.20 11.61 8.81
CA ILE A 20 -6.26 13.07 8.93
C ILE A 20 -6.37 13.42 10.42
N VAL A 21 -5.64 14.43 10.88
CA VAL A 21 -5.86 15.00 12.21
C VAL A 21 -6.97 16.06 12.12
N HIS A 22 -8.17 15.70 12.59
CA HIS A 22 -9.33 16.56 12.62
C HIS A 22 -9.40 17.35 13.95
N PRO A 23 -9.68 18.66 13.93
CA PRO A 23 -9.68 19.50 15.15
C PRO A 23 -10.57 18.98 16.29
N THR A 24 -11.74 18.44 15.94
CA THR A 24 -12.75 17.98 16.92
C THR A 24 -12.66 16.50 17.26
N PHE A 25 -12.17 15.68 16.33
CA PHE A 25 -12.30 14.22 16.41
C PHE A 25 -10.93 13.50 16.44
N ASP A 26 -9.86 14.29 16.52
CA ASP A 26 -8.47 13.82 16.46
C ASP A 26 -8.23 13.00 15.18
N LYS A 27 -7.67 11.79 15.25
CA LYS A 27 -7.32 11.01 14.06
C LYS A 27 -8.53 10.33 13.42
N ILE A 28 -8.77 10.64 12.15
CA ILE A 28 -9.83 10.05 11.33
C ILE A 28 -9.25 9.33 10.11
N ILE A 29 -9.84 8.23 9.67
CA ILE A 29 -9.43 7.44 8.49
C ILE A 29 -10.59 7.26 7.52
N LEU A 30 -10.33 7.28 6.22
CA LEU A 30 -11.35 7.07 5.21
C LEU A 30 -12.03 5.71 5.38
N LEU A 31 -13.36 5.69 5.51
CA LEU A 31 -14.12 4.46 5.76
C LEU A 31 -13.96 3.42 4.64
N LYS A 32 -13.82 3.87 3.39
CA LYS A 32 -13.53 3.00 2.24
C LYS A 32 -12.20 2.23 2.42
N LYS A 33 -11.18 2.85 3.01
CA LYS A 33 -9.91 2.16 3.33
C LYS A 33 -10.12 1.10 4.41
N VAL A 34 -10.89 1.42 5.45
CA VAL A 34 -11.24 0.48 6.53
C VAL A 34 -12.00 -0.73 5.99
N ASN A 35 -13.00 -0.50 5.13
CA ASN A 35 -13.76 -1.58 4.51
C ASN A 35 -12.89 -2.45 3.59
N LYS A 36 -12.00 -1.82 2.81
CA LYS A 36 -11.08 -2.55 1.95
C LYS A 36 -10.17 -3.45 2.78
N PHE A 37 -9.63 -2.93 3.89
CA PHE A 37 -8.77 -3.68 4.79
C PHE A 37 -9.50 -4.87 5.41
N PHE A 38 -10.65 -4.67 6.05
CA PHE A 38 -11.32 -5.74 6.79
C PHE A 38 -12.08 -6.75 5.92
N PHE A 39 -12.58 -6.33 4.76
CA PHE A 39 -13.58 -7.07 3.98
C PHE A 39 -13.24 -7.26 2.51
N GLY A 40 -12.11 -6.71 2.05
CA GLY A 40 -11.68 -6.83 0.66
C GLY A 40 -12.55 -6.07 -0.34
N ILE A 41 -13.38 -5.11 0.10
CA ILE A 41 -14.28 -4.32 -0.76
C ILE A 41 -14.18 -2.81 -0.50
N LYS A 42 -14.30 -1.99 -1.55
CA LYS A 42 -14.10 -0.53 -1.45
C LYS A 42 -15.36 0.28 -1.15
N GLU A 43 -16.54 -0.19 -1.57
CA GLU A 43 -17.67 0.74 -1.83
C GLU A 43 -18.82 0.68 -0.83
N THR A 44 -19.09 -0.47 -0.21
CA THR A 44 -20.29 -0.63 0.62
C THR A 44 -19.93 -0.80 2.09
N PRO A 45 -20.34 0.13 2.99
CA PRO A 45 -20.31 -0.11 4.42
C PRO A 45 -21.16 -1.34 4.72
N ILE A 46 -20.59 -2.28 5.46
CA ILE A 46 -21.30 -3.52 5.87
C ILE A 46 -22.43 -3.21 6.86
N THR A 47 -22.37 -2.05 7.51
CA THR A 47 -23.33 -1.57 8.50
C THR A 47 -24.08 -0.34 7.99
N ASN A 48 -25.27 -0.10 8.56
CA ASN A 48 -26.10 1.06 8.21
C ASN A 48 -25.33 2.37 8.47
N PRO A 49 -24.97 3.16 7.44
CA PRO A 49 -24.18 4.38 7.60
C PRO A 49 -24.88 5.41 8.48
N GLN A 50 -26.21 5.46 8.47
CA GLN A 50 -26.99 6.38 9.31
C GLN A 50 -26.81 6.07 10.79
N TYR A 51 -26.81 4.80 11.18
CA TYR A 51 -26.56 4.40 12.56
C TYR A 51 -25.15 4.80 13.01
N LEU A 52 -24.14 4.56 12.17
CA LEU A 52 -22.76 4.92 12.47
C LEU A 52 -22.57 6.44 12.62
N LEU A 53 -23.27 7.23 11.79
CA LEU A 53 -23.27 8.69 11.88
C LEU A 53 -23.97 9.18 13.15
N MET A 54 -25.18 8.69 13.43
CA MET A 54 -25.94 9.05 14.64
C MET A 54 -25.20 8.68 15.93
N SER A 55 -24.42 7.61 15.89
CA SER A 55 -23.62 7.12 17.02
C SER A 55 -22.24 7.78 17.14
N ASN A 56 -21.91 8.76 16.29
CA ASN A 56 -20.60 9.41 16.21
C ASN A 56 -19.45 8.40 16.12
N ILE A 57 -19.64 7.32 15.35
CA ILE A 57 -18.60 6.34 15.03
C ILE A 57 -17.86 6.78 13.76
N ILE A 58 -18.62 7.25 12.77
CA ILE A 58 -18.11 7.87 11.55
C ILE A 58 -18.57 9.32 11.46
N ILE A 59 -17.89 10.11 10.62
CA ILE A 59 -18.26 11.48 10.29
C ILE A 59 -18.24 11.68 8.78
N LYS A 60 -19.00 12.65 8.28
CA LYS A 60 -18.90 13.13 6.90
C LYS A 60 -17.97 14.34 6.86
N TYR A 61 -16.90 14.27 6.08
CA TYR A 61 -15.92 15.35 5.91
C TYR A 61 -15.49 15.42 4.46
N LYS A 62 -15.54 16.60 3.83
CA LYS A 62 -15.24 16.78 2.39
C LYS A 62 -15.92 15.74 1.49
N ASP A 63 -17.22 15.55 1.71
CA ASP A 63 -18.09 14.60 1.00
C ASP A 63 -17.78 13.11 1.11
N GLU A 64 -16.83 12.74 1.96
CA GLU A 64 -16.46 11.36 2.22
C GLU A 64 -16.75 10.96 3.67
N ASN A 65 -16.97 9.66 3.89
CA ASN A 65 -17.19 9.12 5.23
C ASN A 65 -15.86 8.69 5.85
N TYR A 66 -15.59 9.15 7.06
CA TYR A 66 -14.39 8.83 7.82
C TYR A 66 -14.74 8.15 9.14
N LEU A 67 -14.03 7.07 9.48
CA LEU A 67 -14.05 6.46 10.79
C LEU A 67 -13.20 7.30 11.75
N ILE A 68 -13.75 7.61 12.92
CA ILE A 68 -12.98 8.16 14.03
C ILE A 68 -12.17 7.02 14.64
N LEU A 69 -10.84 7.06 14.59
CA LEU A 69 -9.99 5.92 14.97
C LEU A 69 -10.21 5.48 16.43
N SER A 70 -10.47 6.43 17.34
CA SER A 70 -10.79 6.12 18.75
C SER A 70 -12.10 5.32 18.93
N LYS A 71 -12.95 5.26 17.89
CA LYS A 71 -14.23 4.53 17.86
C LYS A 71 -14.17 3.23 17.08
N LEU A 72 -12.98 2.77 16.66
CA LEU A 72 -12.83 1.51 15.92
C LEU A 72 -13.49 0.32 16.63
N HIS A 73 -13.39 0.20 17.95
CA HIS A 73 -14.07 -0.87 18.69
C HIS A 73 -15.60 -0.85 18.49
N LYS A 74 -16.23 0.32 18.53
CA LYS A 74 -17.68 0.46 18.30
C LYS A 74 -18.07 0.13 16.87
N PHE A 75 -17.19 0.46 15.91
CA PHE A 75 -17.39 0.07 14.52
C PHE A 75 -17.40 -1.46 14.36
N ILE A 76 -16.43 -2.15 14.97
CA ILE A 76 -16.35 -3.61 14.97
C ILE A 76 -17.57 -4.22 15.69
N GLU A 77 -17.97 -3.70 16.85
CA GLU A 77 -19.17 -4.13 17.57
C GLU A 77 -20.44 -3.97 16.73
N ALA A 78 -20.55 -2.88 15.96
CA ALA A 78 -21.69 -2.63 15.08
C ALA A 78 -21.77 -3.61 13.90
N ILE A 79 -20.64 -4.18 13.48
CA ILE A 79 -20.60 -5.20 12.41
C ILE A 79 -21.06 -6.56 12.95
N GLY A 80 -20.57 -6.97 14.13
CA GLY A 80 -20.93 -8.25 14.76
C GLY A 80 -20.29 -9.46 14.07
N SER A 81 -20.93 -10.64 14.19
CA SER A 81 -20.45 -11.87 13.56
C SER A 81 -20.78 -11.87 12.06
N MET A 82 -19.79 -12.29 11.26
CA MET A 82 -19.87 -12.35 9.80
C MET A 82 -19.81 -13.80 9.29
N GLU A 83 -20.05 -14.80 10.16
CA GLU A 83 -19.76 -16.22 9.89
C GLU A 83 -20.42 -16.74 8.60
N ASN A 84 -21.61 -16.22 8.28
CA ASN A 84 -22.37 -16.61 7.10
C ASN A 84 -22.21 -15.67 5.89
N GLN A 85 -21.30 -14.68 5.93
CA GLN A 85 -21.12 -13.71 4.85
C GLN A 85 -19.83 -13.94 4.04
N SER A 86 -19.18 -15.09 4.23
CA SER A 86 -17.95 -15.47 3.53
C SER A 86 -18.10 -15.54 2.00
N HIS A 87 -19.34 -15.69 1.52
CA HIS A 87 -19.75 -15.66 0.11
C HIS A 87 -19.99 -14.25 -0.45
N LYS A 88 -19.76 -13.19 0.34
CA LYS A 88 -19.92 -11.78 -0.10
C LYS A 88 -18.69 -10.93 0.19
N PHE A 89 -17.92 -11.29 1.20
CA PHE A 89 -16.80 -10.50 1.69
C PHE A 89 -15.60 -11.38 1.99
N LEU A 90 -14.41 -10.79 1.91
CA LEU A 90 -13.18 -11.41 2.33
C LEU A 90 -12.84 -10.98 3.75
N THR A 91 -13.29 -11.76 4.73
CA THR A 91 -13.27 -11.43 6.17
C THR A 91 -11.96 -11.81 6.87
N ILE A 92 -10.92 -12.16 6.11
CA ILE A 92 -9.64 -12.66 6.64
C ILE A 92 -9.04 -11.69 7.66
N ASN A 93 -8.85 -10.44 7.27
CA ASN A 93 -8.27 -9.43 8.16
C ASN A 93 -9.20 -9.07 9.32
N TYR A 94 -10.52 -9.09 9.10
CA TYR A 94 -11.49 -8.86 10.16
C TYR A 94 -11.34 -9.90 11.29
N TYR A 95 -11.37 -11.19 10.95
CA TYR A 95 -11.26 -12.27 11.93
C TYR A 95 -9.88 -12.34 12.58
N ASN A 96 -8.81 -12.14 11.80
CA ASN A 96 -7.46 -12.01 12.36
C ASN A 96 -7.38 -10.86 13.37
N PHE A 97 -8.04 -9.73 13.09
CA PHE A 97 -8.03 -8.56 13.97
C PHE A 97 -8.79 -8.77 15.27
N ILE A 98 -9.94 -9.46 15.23
CA ILE A 98 -10.75 -9.75 16.43
C ILE A 98 -10.37 -11.05 17.14
N GLY A 99 -9.40 -11.80 16.60
CA GLY A 99 -8.91 -13.05 17.20
C GLY A 99 -9.90 -14.21 17.07
N GLN A 100 -10.66 -14.28 15.99
CA GLN A 100 -11.60 -15.37 15.70
C GLN A 100 -11.08 -16.29 14.60
N GLU A 101 -11.53 -17.54 14.60
CA GLU A 101 -11.14 -18.53 13.60
C GLU A 101 -11.77 -18.24 12.24
N ILE A 102 -11.00 -18.54 11.18
CA ILE A 102 -11.41 -18.39 9.79
C ILE A 102 -11.72 -19.78 9.25
N ASN A 103 -12.85 -19.92 8.57
CA ASN A 103 -13.40 -21.20 8.14
C ASN A 103 -13.72 -21.23 6.64
N GLY A 104 -13.90 -22.44 6.09
CA GLY A 104 -14.25 -22.67 4.69
C GLY A 104 -13.16 -22.22 3.72
N ILE A 105 -13.56 -21.80 2.52
CA ILE A 105 -12.62 -21.44 1.44
C ILE A 105 -11.66 -20.30 1.80
N GLN A 106 -12.04 -19.40 2.73
CA GLN A 106 -11.15 -18.34 3.19
C GLN A 106 -10.01 -18.87 4.06
N LYS A 107 -10.24 -19.97 4.79
CA LYS A 107 -9.18 -20.68 5.52
C LYS A 107 -8.19 -21.28 4.53
N ASP A 108 -8.68 -21.94 3.49
CA ASP A 108 -7.85 -22.54 2.46
C ASP A 108 -7.02 -21.50 1.70
N VAL A 109 -7.59 -20.31 1.45
CA VAL A 109 -6.85 -19.16 0.91
C VAL A 109 -5.69 -18.76 1.81
N ILE A 110 -5.92 -18.65 3.13
CA ILE A 110 -4.87 -18.26 4.09
C ILE A 110 -3.81 -19.34 4.17
N ASP A 111 -4.21 -20.60 4.26
CA ASP A 111 -3.29 -21.73 4.34
C ASP A 111 -2.42 -21.81 3.08
N PHE A 112 -3.01 -21.61 1.90
CA PHE A 112 -2.25 -21.50 0.65
C PHE A 112 -1.28 -20.32 0.67
N ASN A 113 -1.74 -19.12 1.05
CA ASN A 113 -0.87 -17.95 1.10
C ASN A 113 0.28 -18.14 2.10
N ASN A 114 0.02 -18.71 3.28
CA ASN A 114 1.04 -19.01 4.27
C ASN A 114 2.07 -20.02 3.75
N GLN A 115 1.61 -21.06 3.04
CA GLN A 115 2.51 -22.01 2.39
C GLN A 115 3.38 -21.33 1.33
N PHE A 116 2.80 -20.45 0.52
CA PHE A 116 3.55 -19.71 -0.49
C PHE A 116 4.55 -18.72 0.12
N ILE A 117 4.16 -17.98 1.15
CA ILE A 117 5.05 -17.09 1.91
C ILE A 117 6.20 -17.90 2.55
N ASN A 118 5.92 -19.05 3.14
CA ASN A 118 6.96 -19.93 3.70
C ASN A 118 7.91 -20.45 2.61
N TYR A 119 7.38 -20.82 1.44
CA TYR A 119 8.20 -21.17 0.28
C TYR A 119 9.14 -20.02 -0.12
N LEU A 120 8.63 -18.79 -0.19
CA LEU A 120 9.41 -17.59 -0.49
C LEU A 120 10.48 -17.33 0.60
N ASN A 121 10.12 -17.43 1.88
CA ASN A 121 11.04 -17.26 3.02
C ASN A 121 12.20 -18.24 3.00
N ASN A 122 11.95 -19.49 2.61
CA ASN A 122 12.95 -20.54 2.56
C ASN A 122 13.90 -20.37 1.37
N LYS A 123 13.38 -20.01 0.19
CA LYS A 123 14.20 -19.87 -1.02
C LYS A 123 14.84 -18.49 -1.18
N LYS A 124 14.25 -17.45 -0.60
CA LYS A 124 14.59 -16.04 -0.79
C LYS A 124 14.92 -15.69 -2.25
N PRO A 125 14.03 -16.03 -3.20
CA PRO A 125 14.31 -15.85 -4.62
C PRO A 125 14.34 -14.34 -4.97
N LEU A 126 14.81 -13.97 -6.17
CA LEU A 126 15.08 -12.57 -6.52
C LEU A 126 13.91 -11.60 -6.25
N TYR A 127 12.68 -11.98 -6.62
CA TYR A 127 11.48 -11.14 -6.44
C TYR A 127 10.80 -11.30 -5.07
N TYR A 128 11.46 -11.95 -4.12
CA TYR A 128 10.95 -12.26 -2.78
C TYR A 128 10.28 -11.07 -2.09
N ASN A 129 10.98 -9.94 -1.96
CA ASN A 129 10.48 -8.77 -1.23
C ASN A 129 9.24 -8.16 -1.91
N THR A 130 9.26 -8.08 -3.25
CA THR A 130 8.15 -7.54 -4.03
C THR A 130 6.90 -8.40 -3.91
N ILE A 131 7.07 -9.72 -4.03
CA ILE A 131 5.97 -10.69 -3.99
C ILE A 131 5.43 -10.83 -2.56
N ILE A 132 6.27 -10.87 -1.53
CA ILE A 132 5.79 -10.90 -0.14
C ILE A 132 4.95 -9.68 0.19
N LYS A 133 5.40 -8.47 -0.17
CA LYS A 133 4.60 -7.25 0.04
C LYS A 133 3.25 -7.30 -0.70
N MET A 134 3.20 -7.98 -1.86
CA MET A 134 1.98 -8.12 -2.66
C MET A 134 0.92 -9.00 -2.00
N PHE A 135 1.31 -10.16 -1.43
CA PHE A 135 0.39 -11.03 -0.69
C PHE A 135 0.12 -10.50 0.74
N GLY A 136 1.10 -9.76 1.27
CA GLY A 136 1.11 -9.22 2.61
C GLY A 136 2.01 -10.03 3.54
N ASP A 137 2.91 -9.34 4.25
CA ASP A 137 3.83 -9.95 5.23
C ASP A 137 3.18 -10.15 6.60
N THR A 138 2.27 -9.26 6.96
CA THR A 138 1.64 -9.17 8.28
C THR A 138 0.12 -9.30 8.19
N PHE A 139 -0.49 -8.73 7.14
CA PHE A 139 -1.93 -8.77 6.89
C PHE A 139 -2.21 -9.12 5.44
N PHE A 140 -3.36 -9.73 5.21
CA PHE A 140 -3.76 -10.17 3.89
C PHE A 140 -4.04 -8.95 2.98
N ASN A 141 -3.35 -8.85 1.84
CA ASN A 141 -3.45 -7.68 0.95
C ASN A 141 -4.37 -7.86 -0.28
N GLY A 142 -4.95 -9.04 -0.46
CA GLY A 142 -5.86 -9.30 -1.57
C GLY A 142 -7.25 -8.64 -1.38
N TYR A 143 -7.93 -8.38 -2.49
CA TYR A 143 -9.30 -7.88 -2.51
C TYR A 143 -10.19 -8.72 -3.42
N LEU A 144 -11.46 -8.83 -3.04
CA LEU A 144 -12.41 -9.71 -3.70
C LEU A 144 -12.86 -9.08 -5.03
N VAL A 145 -12.75 -9.84 -6.12
CA VAL A 145 -13.14 -9.38 -7.47
C VAL A 145 -14.18 -10.26 -8.15
N GLY A 146 -14.40 -11.49 -7.67
CA GLY A 146 -15.39 -12.39 -8.22
C GLY A 146 -15.79 -13.47 -7.23
N ILE A 147 -17.05 -13.88 -7.27
CA ILE A 147 -17.60 -15.00 -6.51
C ILE A 147 -18.54 -15.76 -7.43
N GLU A 148 -18.31 -17.06 -7.58
CA GLU A 148 -19.22 -17.96 -8.26
C GLU A 148 -19.84 -18.92 -7.25
N ASN A 149 -21.07 -18.62 -6.85
CA ASN A 149 -21.79 -19.37 -5.81
C ASN A 149 -22.05 -20.83 -6.19
N ASN A 150 -22.19 -21.13 -7.48
CA ASN A 150 -22.51 -22.48 -7.95
C ASN A 150 -21.31 -23.44 -7.84
N THR A 151 -20.09 -22.90 -7.85
CA THR A 151 -18.83 -23.66 -7.85
C THR A 151 -18.02 -23.41 -6.57
N ASN A 152 -18.56 -22.64 -5.62
CA ASN A 152 -17.85 -22.14 -4.45
C ASN A 152 -16.48 -21.55 -4.83
N MET A 153 -16.42 -20.77 -5.90
CA MET A 153 -15.18 -20.12 -6.33
C MET A 153 -15.10 -18.68 -5.84
N ILE A 154 -13.92 -18.28 -5.39
CA ILE A 154 -13.60 -16.89 -5.06
C ILE A 154 -12.37 -16.44 -5.87
N SER A 155 -12.50 -15.31 -6.54
CA SER A 155 -11.42 -14.66 -7.26
C SER A 155 -10.91 -13.49 -6.42
N ILE A 156 -9.64 -13.57 -6.04
CA ILE A 156 -8.96 -12.57 -5.23
C ILE A 156 -7.91 -11.91 -6.11
N LYS A 157 -7.96 -10.58 -6.17
CA LYS A 157 -6.97 -9.78 -6.86
C LYS A 157 -5.89 -9.33 -5.87
N TYR A 158 -4.65 -9.69 -6.17
CA TYR A 158 -3.44 -9.22 -5.52
C TYR A 158 -2.76 -8.28 -6.49
N ASP A 159 -2.95 -6.97 -6.27
CA ASP A 159 -2.43 -5.95 -7.18
C ASP A 159 -2.86 -6.17 -8.65
N ASN A 160 -1.99 -6.60 -9.57
CA ASN A 160 -2.33 -6.87 -10.97
C ASN A 160 -2.66 -8.35 -11.27
N ILE A 161 -2.58 -9.22 -10.27
CA ILE A 161 -2.76 -10.66 -10.43
C ILE A 161 -4.12 -11.08 -9.86
N ILE A 162 -4.83 -11.96 -10.54
CA ILE A 162 -6.05 -12.56 -10.03
C ILE A 162 -5.81 -14.05 -9.80
N ILE A 163 -6.03 -14.50 -8.57
CA ILE A 163 -6.02 -15.91 -8.20
C ILE A 163 -7.44 -16.32 -7.86
N THR A 164 -7.94 -17.32 -8.57
CA THR A 164 -9.23 -17.94 -8.30
C THR A 164 -9.02 -19.22 -7.51
N TYR A 165 -9.68 -19.31 -6.37
CA TYR A 165 -9.71 -20.47 -5.49
C TYR A 165 -11.10 -21.09 -5.62
N GLY A 166 -11.20 -22.41 -5.64
CA GLY A 166 -12.45 -23.12 -5.77
C GLY A 166 -12.33 -24.56 -5.31
N TYR A 167 -13.41 -25.31 -5.40
CA TYR A 167 -13.34 -26.76 -5.26
C TYR A 167 -13.71 -27.43 -6.57
N THR A 168 -12.95 -28.45 -6.94
CA THR A 168 -13.33 -29.33 -8.04
C THR A 168 -14.66 -30.03 -7.70
N PRO A 169 -15.64 -30.07 -8.62
CA PRO A 169 -16.94 -30.68 -8.35
C PRO A 169 -16.90 -32.18 -8.02
N ILE A 170 -15.82 -32.87 -8.43
CA ILE A 170 -15.75 -34.34 -8.46
C ILE A 170 -15.12 -34.91 -7.19
N ASP A 171 -14.10 -34.26 -6.63
CA ASP A 171 -13.32 -34.77 -5.48
C ASP A 171 -13.16 -33.78 -4.32
N MET A 172 -13.86 -32.63 -4.36
CA MET A 172 -13.77 -31.55 -3.36
C MET A 172 -12.32 -31.12 -3.05
N LYS A 173 -11.39 -31.33 -3.99
CA LYS A 173 -10.03 -30.83 -3.84
C LYS A 173 -9.99 -29.35 -4.14
N LEU A 174 -9.14 -28.62 -3.41
CA LEU A 174 -8.89 -27.23 -3.67
C LEU A 174 -8.33 -27.06 -5.10
N TYR A 175 -9.11 -26.40 -5.94
CA TYR A 175 -8.73 -25.91 -7.24
C TYR A 175 -8.17 -24.51 -7.07
N ILE A 176 -6.99 -24.28 -7.62
CA ILE A 176 -6.40 -22.95 -7.70
C ILE A 176 -6.17 -22.69 -9.18
N ASN A 177 -6.58 -21.51 -9.64
CA ASN A 177 -6.30 -21.02 -10.97
C ASN A 177 -5.66 -19.64 -10.82
N ILE A 178 -4.49 -19.50 -11.42
CA ILE A 178 -3.74 -18.26 -11.42
C ILE A 178 -3.94 -17.69 -12.82
N ASN A 179 -4.75 -16.63 -12.93
CA ASN A 179 -4.98 -16.01 -14.22
C ASN A 179 -3.83 -15.03 -14.51
N ILE A 180 -2.69 -15.62 -14.89
CA ILE A 180 -1.53 -14.93 -15.43
C ILE A 180 -1.19 -15.67 -16.72
N ASN A 181 -1.60 -15.12 -17.87
CA ASN A 181 -1.28 -15.64 -19.22
C ASN A 181 -1.32 -17.18 -19.32
N HIS A 182 -2.53 -17.77 -19.35
CA HIS A 182 -2.84 -19.18 -19.70
C HIS A 182 -1.66 -20.16 -19.82
N TYR A 183 -1.23 -20.80 -18.72
CA TYR A 183 -0.38 -21.99 -18.76
C TYR A 183 -0.93 -23.13 -17.90
N ASP A 184 -0.74 -24.34 -18.41
CA ASP A 184 -1.33 -25.60 -17.93
C ASP A 184 -0.69 -26.09 -16.62
N TYR A 185 -1.51 -26.70 -15.76
CA TYR A 185 -1.19 -27.01 -14.37
C TYR A 185 -0.37 -28.31 -14.21
N ASN A 186 0.70 -28.28 -13.41
CA ASN A 186 1.34 -29.47 -12.87
C ASN A 186 1.34 -29.41 -11.33
N HIS A 187 0.52 -30.26 -10.68
CA HIS A 187 0.21 -30.19 -9.25
C HIS A 187 1.43 -30.34 -8.30
N ASN A 188 2.54 -30.87 -8.78
CA ASN A 188 3.67 -31.23 -7.92
C ASN A 188 4.56 -30.06 -7.47
N ASN A 189 4.35 -28.82 -7.95
CA ASN A 189 5.12 -27.66 -7.49
C ASN A 189 4.38 -26.31 -7.64
N ILE A 190 3.14 -26.24 -7.15
CA ILE A 190 2.27 -25.06 -7.30
C ILE A 190 2.91 -23.74 -6.84
N ASN A 191 3.70 -23.76 -5.77
CA ASN A 191 4.39 -22.57 -5.27
C ASN A 191 5.48 -22.08 -6.22
N ASN A 192 6.26 -22.99 -6.82
CA ASN A 192 7.26 -22.59 -7.82
C ASN A 192 6.58 -22.07 -9.10
N THR A 193 5.51 -22.74 -9.56
CA THR A 193 4.74 -22.29 -10.73
C THR A 193 4.16 -20.90 -10.50
N LEU A 194 3.54 -20.65 -9.34
CA LEU A 194 3.02 -19.33 -8.98
C LEU A 194 4.15 -18.30 -8.96
N TYR A 195 5.30 -18.61 -8.36
CA TYR A 195 6.44 -17.70 -8.37
C TYR A 195 6.92 -17.35 -9.78
N GLU A 196 7.12 -18.35 -10.65
CA GLU A 196 7.58 -18.12 -12.03
C GLU A 196 6.56 -17.32 -12.83
N GLN A 197 5.26 -17.59 -12.70
CA GLN A 197 4.21 -16.81 -13.39
C GLN A 197 4.19 -15.35 -12.91
N ILE A 198 4.29 -15.12 -11.60
CA ILE A 198 4.37 -13.75 -11.06
C ILE A 198 5.62 -13.05 -11.58
N LYS A 199 6.77 -13.75 -11.57
CA LYS A 199 8.02 -13.24 -12.12
C LYS A 199 7.87 -12.87 -13.60
N GLU A 200 7.30 -13.75 -14.42
CA GLU A 200 7.07 -13.48 -15.85
C GLU A 200 6.14 -12.28 -16.04
N ALA A 201 5.06 -12.16 -15.26
CA ALA A 201 4.19 -11.00 -15.31
C ALA A 201 4.94 -9.70 -15.01
N TYR A 202 5.84 -9.70 -14.02
CA TYR A 202 6.69 -8.55 -13.70
C TYR A 202 7.74 -8.28 -14.79
N LEU A 203 8.36 -9.31 -15.36
CA LEU A 203 9.34 -9.17 -16.45
C LEU A 203 8.71 -8.69 -17.76
N MET A 204 7.42 -8.96 -17.96
CA MET A 204 6.63 -8.43 -19.07
C MET A 204 6.18 -6.98 -18.85
N MET A 205 6.31 -6.43 -17.65
CA MET A 205 6.09 -5.00 -17.43
C MET A 205 7.19 -4.19 -18.11
N ASP A 206 6.80 -3.06 -18.70
CA ASP A 206 7.77 -2.04 -19.10
C ASP A 206 8.68 -1.67 -17.91
N ILE A 207 9.97 -1.44 -18.19
CA ILE A 207 11.00 -1.19 -17.16
C ILE A 207 10.58 -0.06 -16.23
N ASP A 208 10.06 1.05 -16.79
CA ASP A 208 9.66 2.19 -16.00
C ASP A 208 8.43 1.83 -15.15
N ARG A 209 7.48 1.08 -15.70
CA ARG A 209 6.33 0.59 -14.92
C ARG A 209 6.75 -0.30 -13.75
N PHE A 210 7.74 -1.18 -13.93
CA PHE A 210 8.23 -2.01 -12.83
C PHE A 210 8.85 -1.18 -11.71
N VAL A 211 9.67 -0.18 -12.06
CA VAL A 211 10.32 0.71 -11.09
C VAL A 211 9.30 1.61 -10.39
N VAL A 212 8.37 2.23 -11.15
CA VAL A 212 7.26 3.03 -10.60
C VAL A 212 6.43 2.22 -9.63
N TYR A 213 6.13 0.98 -9.99
CA TYR A 213 5.35 0.08 -9.16
C TYR A 213 6.03 -0.20 -7.80
N ASN A 214 7.31 -0.54 -7.81
CA ASN A 214 8.04 -0.79 -6.57
C ASN A 214 8.19 0.48 -5.73
N LEU A 215 8.46 1.62 -6.36
CA LEU A 215 8.52 2.92 -5.67
C LEU A 215 7.17 3.34 -5.08
N THR A 216 6.06 3.02 -5.73
CA THR A 216 4.71 3.33 -5.22
C THR A 216 4.46 2.68 -3.86
N LYS A 217 5.05 1.50 -3.59
CA LYS A 217 4.95 0.85 -2.28
C LYS A 217 5.72 1.59 -1.18
N ILE A 218 6.74 2.36 -1.55
CA ILE A 218 7.54 3.19 -0.63
C ILE A 218 6.90 4.57 -0.45
N THR A 219 6.49 5.21 -1.56
CA THR A 219 5.92 6.56 -1.57
C THR A 219 4.45 6.61 -1.17
N ASN A 220 3.74 5.48 -1.26
CA ASN A 220 2.29 5.40 -1.17
C ASN A 220 1.56 6.35 -2.16
N ASN A 221 2.23 6.72 -3.25
CA ASN A 221 1.74 7.67 -4.25
C ASN A 221 2.33 7.34 -5.63
N GLU A 222 1.50 6.78 -6.51
CA GLU A 222 1.89 6.37 -7.86
C GLU A 222 2.29 7.55 -8.76
N GLY A 223 1.57 8.68 -8.64
CA GLY A 223 1.90 9.90 -9.37
C GLY A 223 3.28 10.42 -9.00
N PHE A 224 3.57 10.50 -7.71
CA PHE A 224 4.89 10.91 -7.23
C PHE A 224 6.00 9.91 -7.62
N ALA A 225 5.72 8.61 -7.54
CA ALA A 225 6.67 7.57 -8.00
C ALA A 225 6.98 7.71 -9.50
N SER A 226 5.97 8.01 -10.32
CA SER A 226 6.12 8.24 -11.75
C SER A 226 7.01 9.45 -12.06
N LEU A 227 6.84 10.55 -11.34
CA LEU A 227 7.69 11.73 -11.46
C LEU A 227 9.15 11.44 -11.06
N LEU A 228 9.36 10.69 -9.97
CA LEU A 228 10.68 10.26 -9.55
C LEU A 228 11.39 9.42 -10.62
N VAL A 229 10.69 8.46 -11.24
CA VAL A 229 11.26 7.62 -12.32
C VAL A 229 11.54 8.44 -13.58
N SER A 230 10.61 9.30 -14.00
CA SER A 230 10.81 10.18 -15.17
C SER A 230 12.07 11.03 -15.00
N SER A 231 12.17 11.70 -13.85
CA SER A 231 13.31 12.57 -13.55
C SER A 231 14.61 11.79 -13.28
N HIS A 232 14.53 10.56 -12.81
CA HIS A 232 15.68 9.68 -12.65
C HIS A 232 16.25 9.24 -14.00
N ASN A 233 15.37 8.83 -14.92
CA ASN A 233 15.73 8.38 -16.26
C ASN A 233 16.26 9.54 -17.12
N ASN A 234 15.70 10.74 -16.94
CA ASN A 234 16.16 11.95 -17.60
C ASN A 234 16.56 13.02 -16.57
N LYS A 235 17.88 13.13 -16.34
CA LYS A 235 18.44 14.05 -15.34
C LYS A 235 18.10 15.52 -15.57
N GLU A 236 17.79 15.91 -16.79
CA GLU A 236 17.42 17.30 -17.15
C GLU A 236 15.90 17.54 -17.04
N ASP A 237 15.11 16.51 -16.71
CA ASP A 237 13.66 16.63 -16.60
C ASP A 237 13.23 17.16 -15.23
N HIS A 238 12.86 18.44 -15.17
CA HIS A 238 12.29 19.09 -13.99
C HIS A 238 10.79 18.87 -13.91
N CYS A 239 10.40 17.69 -13.43
CA CYS A 239 9.00 17.30 -13.35
C CYS A 239 8.50 17.10 -11.91
N ILE A 240 9.33 17.28 -10.88
CA ILE A 240 8.94 17.04 -9.49
C ILE A 240 8.57 18.36 -8.80
N PRO A 241 7.29 18.65 -8.53
CA PRO A 241 6.89 19.89 -7.88
C PRO A 241 7.26 19.90 -6.39
N ILE A 242 7.78 21.03 -5.92
CA ILE A 242 8.10 21.23 -4.50
C ILE A 242 6.84 21.12 -3.63
N TYR A 243 5.67 21.54 -4.11
CA TYR A 243 4.44 21.42 -3.32
C TYR A 243 4.15 19.96 -2.95
N ILE A 244 4.44 19.00 -3.85
CA ILE A 244 4.27 17.57 -3.58
C ILE A 244 5.27 17.12 -2.52
N ILE A 245 6.54 17.51 -2.67
CA ILE A 245 7.59 17.16 -1.71
C ILE A 245 7.25 17.69 -0.31
N ASN A 246 6.76 18.92 -0.22
CA ASN A 246 6.37 19.55 1.03
C ASN A 246 5.20 18.83 1.74
N THR A 247 4.41 18.01 1.03
CA THR A 247 3.39 17.16 1.69
C THR A 247 3.98 16.08 2.59
N PHE A 248 5.25 15.71 2.36
CA PHE A 248 5.98 14.72 3.15
C PHE A 248 6.80 15.36 4.30
N ILE A 249 6.84 16.69 4.39
CA ILE A 249 7.69 17.41 5.34
C ILE A 249 6.82 18.13 6.37
N ASN A 250 7.01 17.79 7.64
CA ASN A 250 6.37 18.49 8.75
C ASN A 250 7.22 19.70 9.19
N PHE A 251 7.08 20.80 8.46
CA PHE A 251 7.73 22.06 8.81
C PHE A 251 7.20 22.62 10.13
N LYS A 252 8.09 23.29 10.90
CA LYS A 252 7.74 23.92 12.18
C LYS A 252 6.58 24.92 12.06
N ASN A 253 6.53 25.63 10.95
CA ASN A 253 5.47 26.56 10.54
C ASN A 253 5.73 27.01 9.09
N ASN A 254 4.77 27.73 8.51
CA ASN A 254 4.88 28.25 7.14
C ASN A 254 6.12 29.14 6.94
N ASN A 255 6.53 29.93 7.94
CA ASN A 255 7.70 30.79 7.83
C ASN A 255 9.01 29.97 7.76
N SER A 256 9.10 28.86 8.50
CA SER A 256 10.23 27.92 8.37
C SER A 256 10.29 27.29 6.97
N SER A 257 9.13 26.91 6.41
CA SER A 257 9.07 26.39 5.04
C SER A 257 9.54 27.40 4.00
N THR A 258 9.06 28.64 4.07
CA THR A 258 9.48 29.72 3.15
C THR A 258 10.97 30.03 3.30
N LYS A 259 11.49 30.13 4.53
CA LYS A 259 12.92 30.36 4.77
C LYS A 259 13.79 29.22 4.25
N TYR A 260 13.32 27.99 4.39
CA TYR A 260 14.01 26.82 3.86
C TYR A 260 14.11 26.89 2.33
N LEU A 261 13.00 27.18 1.67
CA LEU A 261 12.94 27.30 0.21
C LEU A 261 13.86 28.40 -0.31
N ASP A 262 13.82 29.59 0.31
CA ASP A 262 14.71 30.71 -0.03
C ASP A 262 16.19 30.33 0.15
N ARG A 263 16.50 29.58 1.22
CA ARG A 263 17.86 29.11 1.48
C ARG A 263 18.30 28.10 0.43
N PHE A 264 17.44 27.13 0.10
CA PHE A 264 17.71 26.12 -0.93
C PHE A 264 18.00 26.76 -2.29
N GLN A 265 17.14 27.68 -2.75
CA GLN A 265 17.32 28.38 -4.02
C GLN A 265 18.60 29.22 -4.05
N LYS A 266 19.00 29.84 -2.93
CA LYS A 266 20.26 30.59 -2.82
C LYS A 266 21.49 29.69 -2.90
N ILE A 267 21.47 28.56 -2.19
CA ILE A 267 22.58 27.60 -2.20
C ILE A 267 22.78 27.02 -3.61
N TYR A 268 21.68 26.76 -4.32
CA TYR A 268 21.67 26.08 -5.61
C TYR A 268 21.39 27.02 -6.79
N LYS A 269 21.64 28.32 -6.63
CA LYS A 269 21.31 29.35 -7.63
C LYS A 269 21.96 29.13 -8.99
N GLU A 270 23.19 28.62 -8.99
CA GLU A 270 23.99 28.40 -10.21
C GLU A 270 23.87 26.98 -10.77
N THR A 271 22.99 26.15 -10.19
CA THR A 271 22.82 24.76 -10.59
C THR A 271 21.55 24.55 -11.40
N THR A 272 21.50 23.48 -12.19
CA THR A 272 20.34 23.10 -13.00
C THR A 272 19.39 22.16 -12.24
N ILE A 273 19.38 22.14 -10.91
CA ILE A 273 18.60 21.15 -10.15
C ILE A 273 17.14 21.57 -9.89
N TRP A 274 16.81 22.82 -10.20
CA TRP A 274 15.47 23.39 -10.03
C TRP A 274 15.19 24.46 -11.09
N ILE A 275 13.90 24.64 -11.43
CA ILE A 275 13.39 25.71 -12.29
C ILE A 275 12.14 26.34 -11.68
N ASN A 276 11.88 27.60 -12.01
CA ASN A 276 10.60 28.23 -11.74
C ASN A 276 9.63 27.89 -12.89
N SER A 277 8.50 27.27 -12.56
CA SER A 277 7.32 27.16 -13.43
C SER A 277 6.31 28.26 -13.07
N GLU A 278 5.26 28.42 -13.89
CA GLU A 278 4.19 29.39 -13.65
C GLU A 278 3.46 29.15 -12.31
N ASP A 279 3.30 27.88 -11.93
CA ASP A 279 2.49 27.48 -10.77
C ASP A 279 3.30 26.98 -9.56
N ASP A 280 4.56 26.55 -9.75
CA ASP A 280 5.41 26.02 -8.67
C ASP A 280 6.90 26.01 -9.06
N ILE A 281 7.76 25.66 -8.12
CA ILE A 281 9.15 25.29 -8.38
C ILE A 281 9.21 23.80 -8.69
N LEU A 282 9.84 23.46 -9.82
CA LEU A 282 10.03 22.08 -10.24
C LEU A 282 11.49 21.67 -10.02
N LEU A 283 11.69 20.49 -9.46
CA LEU A 283 12.98 19.87 -9.24
C LEU A 283 13.22 18.76 -10.26
N ASN A 284 14.48 18.54 -10.61
CA ASN A 284 14.90 17.26 -11.16
C ASN A 284 15.27 16.26 -10.03
N PHE A 285 15.67 15.03 -10.38
CA PHE A 285 15.94 13.98 -9.39
C PHE A 285 17.10 14.35 -8.44
N GLU A 286 18.12 15.06 -8.94
CA GLU A 286 19.18 15.58 -8.08
C GLU A 286 18.66 16.66 -7.13
N GLY A 287 17.84 17.59 -7.64
CA GLY A 287 17.18 18.63 -6.86
C GLY A 287 16.35 18.05 -5.72
N PHE A 288 15.54 17.04 -6.02
CA PHE A 288 14.79 16.27 -5.03
C PHE A 288 15.71 15.70 -3.93
N ASN A 289 16.80 15.03 -4.29
CA ASN A 289 17.74 14.45 -3.33
C ASN A 289 18.37 15.54 -2.45
N LYS A 290 18.83 16.64 -3.06
CA LYS A 290 19.39 17.79 -2.30
C LYS A 290 18.33 18.44 -1.42
N TYR A 291 17.07 18.47 -1.83
CA TYR A 291 15.99 19.09 -1.08
C TYR A 291 15.68 18.32 0.22
N PHE A 292 15.82 16.99 0.27
CA PHE A 292 15.69 16.25 1.53
C PHE A 292 16.96 16.28 2.38
N LEU A 293 18.13 16.20 1.76
CA LEU A 293 19.41 16.16 2.47
C LEU A 293 19.69 17.47 3.24
N ASN A 294 19.29 18.62 2.71
CA ASN A 294 19.57 19.94 3.32
C ASN A 294 18.54 20.42 4.35
N LEU A 295 17.49 19.65 4.62
CA LEU A 295 16.56 19.98 5.71
C LEU A 295 17.28 19.86 7.05
N GLU A 296 17.24 20.92 7.84
CA GLU A 296 17.84 20.96 9.17
C GLU A 296 16.76 20.83 10.25
N LEU A 297 17.16 20.47 11.47
CA LEU A 297 16.25 20.43 12.62
C LEU A 297 15.53 21.77 12.89
N ASN A 298 16.14 22.89 12.48
CA ASN A 298 15.56 24.22 12.63
C ASN A 298 14.36 24.47 11.69
N ASP A 299 14.27 23.73 10.59
CA ASP A 299 13.19 23.84 9.61
C ASP A 299 11.96 22.99 10.02
N LEU A 300 12.20 21.94 10.81
CA LEU A 300 11.26 20.87 11.11
C LEU A 300 10.60 21.04 12.48
N SER A 301 9.46 20.37 12.65
CA SER A 301 8.70 20.37 13.91
C SER A 301 9.40 19.56 15.01
N SER A 302 10.14 18.51 14.67
CA SER A 302 10.81 17.63 15.63
C SER A 302 12.01 16.87 15.03
N ILE A 303 12.83 16.26 15.90
CA ILE A 303 13.89 15.30 15.50
C ILE A 303 13.30 14.09 14.77
N ASN A 304 12.17 13.58 15.24
CA ASN A 304 11.50 12.43 14.62
C ASN A 304 11.12 12.73 13.17
N ASP A 305 10.69 13.95 12.85
CA ASP A 305 10.38 14.34 11.47
C ASP A 305 11.64 14.28 10.58
N LYS A 306 12.82 14.60 11.12
CA LYS A 306 14.09 14.50 10.37
C LYS A 306 14.47 13.03 10.12
N GLU A 307 14.30 12.16 11.12
CA GLU A 307 14.53 10.72 10.96
C GLU A 307 13.59 10.12 9.91
N MET A 308 12.30 10.46 9.96
CA MET A 308 11.32 10.01 8.97
C MET A 308 11.69 10.42 7.53
N ILE A 309 12.14 11.67 7.34
CA ILE A 309 12.57 12.15 6.01
C ILE A 309 13.81 11.41 5.53
N ASN A 310 14.79 11.17 6.41
CA ASN A 310 16.00 10.42 6.07
C ASN A 310 15.68 8.97 5.71
N ASP A 311 14.81 8.31 6.48
CA ASP A 311 14.35 6.94 6.20
C ASP A 311 13.59 6.87 4.87
N PHE A 312 12.72 7.86 4.61
CA PHE A 312 11.98 7.94 3.35
C PHE A 312 12.92 8.08 2.15
N TYR A 313 13.87 9.01 2.22
CA TYR A 313 14.91 9.21 1.20
C TYR A 313 15.76 7.95 0.97
N TYR A 314 16.19 7.31 2.06
CA TYR A 314 16.98 6.07 2.00
C TYR A 314 16.19 4.93 1.35
N ASN A 315 14.92 4.77 1.70
CA ASN A 315 14.05 3.74 1.16
C ASN A 315 13.79 3.94 -0.35
N ILE A 316 13.57 5.19 -0.80
CA ILE A 316 13.44 5.50 -2.24
C ILE A 316 14.71 5.11 -2.99
N THR A 317 15.86 5.50 -2.47
CA THR A 317 17.16 5.24 -3.11
C THR A 317 17.45 3.75 -3.19
N ASN A 318 17.22 3.02 -2.11
CA ASN A 318 17.40 1.57 -2.07
C ASN A 318 16.46 0.83 -3.02
N GLU A 319 15.19 1.26 -3.11
CA GLU A 319 14.21 0.61 -3.98
C GLU A 319 14.53 0.83 -5.46
N LEU A 320 15.00 2.03 -5.84
CA LEU A 320 15.53 2.29 -7.19
C LEU A 320 16.70 1.35 -7.52
N ILE A 321 17.70 1.26 -6.64
CA ILE A 321 18.86 0.39 -6.82
C ILE A 321 18.42 -1.08 -6.91
N SER A 322 17.53 -1.51 -6.01
CA SER A 322 16.99 -2.88 -5.97
C SER A 322 16.24 -3.22 -7.27
N SER A 323 15.39 -2.31 -7.75
CA SER A 323 14.61 -2.49 -8.96
C SER A 323 15.51 -2.64 -10.20
N TYR A 324 16.51 -1.76 -10.38
CA TYR A 324 17.42 -1.86 -11.51
C TYR A 324 18.40 -3.03 -11.40
N LYS A 325 18.84 -3.41 -10.20
CA LYS A 325 19.60 -4.65 -10.01
C LYS A 325 18.79 -5.86 -10.47
N THR A 326 17.52 -5.90 -10.08
CA THR A 326 16.60 -6.97 -10.47
C THR A 326 16.41 -7.04 -11.99
N LEU A 327 16.36 -5.90 -12.68
CA LEU A 327 16.14 -5.85 -14.13
C LEU A 327 17.40 -6.12 -14.97
N TYR A 328 18.58 -5.68 -14.53
CA TYR A 328 19.78 -5.63 -15.37
C TYR A 328 20.93 -6.54 -14.92
N TYR A 329 20.96 -7.01 -13.67
CA TYR A 329 22.00 -7.96 -13.22
C TYR A 329 21.65 -9.43 -13.50
N GLU A 330 20.48 -9.72 -14.09
CA GLU A 330 20.13 -11.05 -14.61
C GLU A 330 20.10 -11.10 -16.16
N LYS A 331 21.08 -10.46 -16.81
CA LYS A 331 21.48 -10.82 -18.18
C LYS A 331 22.80 -11.56 -18.19
#